data_AF-A0A699Z4Q3-F1
#
_entry.id   AF-A0A699Z4Q3-F1
#
_cell.length_a   1.000
_cell.length_b   1.000
_cell.length_c   1.000
_cell.angle_alpha   90.00
_cell.angle_beta   90.00
_cell.angle_gamma   90.00
#
_symmetry.space_group_name_H-M   'P 1'
#
loop_
_entity.id
_entity.type
_entity.pdbx_description
1 polymer ?
#
loop_
_entity_poly.entity_id
_entity_poly.type
_entity_poly.pdbx_seq_one_letter_code
_entity_poly.pdbx_strand_id
1 'polypeptide(L)'
;MEKVVKGDGACQFRSLSDQLYGDADHHAFVRQQVVQHLRAHAAQYSPFVPDSGYDSYCADMGKQGTWGDHVTLQAAADHFGLRINVLSSYPDTAVLTILPESTKSQRVLWLSFWAEVHYNSLYPRHDPPVKAPSPSRKILGSKMLGRLVPRSQLS
;
A
#
# COMPACT_ATOMS: atom_id res chain seq x y z
N MET A 1 16.26 10.19 4.70
CA MET A 1 17.13 9.06 5.02
C MET A 1 16.36 7.77 4.80
N GLU A 2 17.04 6.72 4.36
CA GLU A 2 16.45 5.40 4.16
C GLU A 2 16.47 4.62 5.47
N LYS A 3 15.33 4.04 5.86
CA LYS A 3 15.24 3.10 6.99
C LYS A 3 14.98 1.71 6.42
N VAL A 4 16.00 0.86 6.54
CA VAL A 4 15.95 -0.53 6.06
C VAL A 4 14.98 -1.32 6.93
N VAL A 5 14.03 -2.02 6.29
CA VAL A 5 13.10 -2.93 6.97
C VAL A 5 13.57 -4.38 6.82
N LYS A 6 13.11 -5.27 7.70
CA LYS A 6 13.49 -6.69 7.62
C LYS A 6 12.94 -7.33 6.33
N GLY A 7 13.80 -8.06 5.60
CA GLY A 7 13.45 -8.81 4.38
C GLY A 7 12.77 -10.15 4.64
N ASP A 8 11.71 -10.18 5.44
CA ASP A 8 10.95 -11.40 5.80
C ASP A 8 9.66 -11.56 4.96
N GLY A 9 9.57 -10.87 3.83
CA GLY A 9 8.39 -10.84 2.98
C GLY A 9 7.24 -9.95 3.49
N ALA A 10 7.38 -9.32 4.66
CA ALA A 10 6.47 -8.29 5.14
C ALA A 10 6.97 -6.85 4.88
N CYS A 11 8.05 -6.69 4.10
CA CYS A 11 8.75 -5.41 3.91
C CYS A 11 7.83 -4.27 3.46
N GLN A 12 6.95 -4.50 2.48
CA GLN A 12 6.00 -3.48 2.01
C GLN A 12 5.10 -2.98 3.15
N PHE A 13 4.50 -3.90 3.92
CA PHE A 13 3.62 -3.54 5.04
C PHE A 13 4.37 -2.92 6.22
N ARG A 14 5.64 -3.31 6.45
CA ARG A 14 6.52 -2.69 7.44
C ARG A 14 6.85 -1.25 7.06
N SER A 15 7.18 -1.01 5.79
CA SER A 15 7.47 0.34 5.29
C SER A 15 6.23 1.22 5.30
N LEU A 16 5.05 0.70 4.96
CA LEU A 16 3.78 1.40 5.14
C LEU A 16 3.51 1.71 6.62
N SER A 17 3.71 0.74 7.52
CA SER A 17 3.54 0.94 8.97
C SER A 17 4.45 2.04 9.50
N ASP A 18 5.72 2.00 9.13
CA ASP A 18 6.71 2.99 9.53
C ASP A 18 6.35 4.39 9.01
N GLN A 19 5.93 4.49 7.74
CA GLN A 19 5.46 5.74 7.14
C GLN A 19 4.14 6.24 7.75
N LEU A 20 3.23 5.38 8.21
CA LEU A 20 1.95 5.75 8.80
C LEU A 20 2.08 6.13 10.29
N TYR A 21 2.78 5.30 11.06
CA TYR A 21 2.78 5.32 12.53
C TYR A 21 4.14 5.69 13.14
N GLY A 22 5.19 5.82 12.32
CA GLY A 22 6.57 6.07 12.79
C GLY A 22 7.27 4.81 13.32
N ASP A 23 6.67 3.63 13.11
CA ASP A 23 7.19 2.34 13.55
C ASP A 23 6.70 1.17 12.66
N ALA A 24 7.57 0.18 12.43
CA ALA A 24 7.31 -0.99 11.61
C ALA A 24 6.49 -2.08 12.32
N ASP A 25 6.33 -2.01 13.65
CA ASP A 25 5.68 -3.07 14.43
C ASP A 25 4.16 -3.19 14.20
N HIS A 26 3.53 -2.18 13.61
CA HIS A 26 2.11 -2.21 13.24
C HIS A 26 1.85 -2.84 11.86
N HIS A 27 2.85 -3.46 11.23
CA HIS A 27 2.72 -4.03 9.87
C HIS A 27 1.63 -5.09 9.74
N ALA A 28 1.38 -5.89 10.79
CA ALA A 28 0.31 -6.88 10.78
C ALA A 28 -1.07 -6.23 10.73
N PHE A 29 -1.26 -5.12 11.46
CA PHE A 29 -2.47 -4.32 11.41
C PHE A 29 -2.65 -3.67 10.02
N VAL A 30 -1.59 -3.06 9.46
CA VAL A 30 -1.64 -2.48 8.12
C VAL A 30 -2.03 -3.52 7.08
N ARG A 31 -1.42 -4.71 7.10
CA ARG A 31 -1.78 -5.84 6.23
C ARG A 31 -3.26 -6.19 6.36
N GLN A 32 -3.75 -6.31 7.59
CA GLN A 32 -5.16 -6.63 7.84
C GLN A 32 -6.09 -5.59 7.21
N GLN A 33 -5.81 -4.30 7.39
CA GLN A 33 -6.61 -3.21 6.84
C GLN A 33 -6.62 -3.21 5.31
N VAL A 34 -5.45 -3.41 4.69
CA VAL A 34 -5.30 -3.48 3.23
C VAL A 34 -6.07 -4.69 2.68
N VAL A 35 -5.89 -5.88 3.26
CA VAL A 35 -6.58 -7.10 2.81
C VAL A 35 -8.09 -7.00 3.03
N GLN A 36 -8.54 -6.38 4.12
CA GLN A 36 -9.96 -6.13 4.34
C GLN A 36 -10.52 -5.16 3.28
N HIS A 37 -9.77 -4.12 2.93
CA HIS A 37 -10.14 -3.19 1.87
C HIS A 37 -10.22 -3.90 0.50
N LEU A 38 -9.24 -4.74 0.17
CA LEU A 38 -9.24 -5.58 -1.03
C LEU A 38 -10.48 -6.46 -1.12
N ARG A 39 -10.84 -7.15 -0.04
CA ARG A 39 -12.04 -8.00 0.00
C ARG A 39 -13.34 -7.19 -0.15
N ALA A 40 -13.41 -6.03 0.49
CA ALA A 40 -14.60 -5.18 0.47
C ALA A 40 -14.86 -4.53 -0.91
N HIS A 41 -13.81 -4.38 -1.74
CA HIS A 41 -13.89 -3.74 -3.05
C HIS A 41 -13.37 -4.68 -4.15
N ALA A 42 -13.69 -5.98 -4.06
CA ALA A 42 -13.16 -7.01 -4.95
C ALA A 42 -13.26 -6.64 -6.44
N ALA A 43 -14.39 -6.09 -6.87
CA ALA A 43 -14.62 -5.70 -8.27
C ALA A 43 -13.63 -4.64 -8.80
N GLN A 44 -13.03 -3.83 -7.92
CA GLN A 44 -12.03 -2.82 -8.28
C GLN A 44 -10.66 -3.46 -8.54
N TYR A 45 -10.32 -4.52 -7.82
CA TYR A 45 -8.96 -5.07 -7.80
C TYR A 45 -8.82 -6.39 -8.52
N SER A 46 -9.88 -7.21 -8.59
CA SER A 46 -9.85 -8.52 -9.22
C SER A 46 -9.36 -8.51 -10.68
N PRO A 47 -9.61 -7.49 -11.52
CA PRO A 47 -9.06 -7.47 -12.88
C PRO A 47 -7.54 -7.34 -12.96
N PHE A 48 -6.86 -6.97 -11.86
CA PHE A 48 -5.42 -6.81 -11.79
C PHE A 48 -4.71 -8.00 -11.14
N VAL A 49 -5.46 -9.01 -10.71
CA VAL A 49 -4.95 -10.23 -10.09
C VAL A 49 -5.03 -11.37 -11.11
N PRO A 50 -3.97 -12.19 -11.27
CA PRO A 50 -4.00 -13.33 -12.19
C PRO A 50 -5.15 -14.30 -11.92
N ASP A 51 -5.59 -15.02 -12.96
CA ASP A 51 -6.80 -15.87 -12.98
C ASP A 51 -6.82 -17.06 -12.00
N SER A 52 -5.80 -17.22 -11.14
CA SER A 52 -5.76 -18.24 -10.09
C SER A 52 -6.80 -18.03 -8.96
N GLY A 53 -7.54 -16.93 -9.00
CA GLY A 53 -8.70 -16.64 -8.16
C GLY A 53 -8.46 -15.53 -7.14
N TYR A 54 -9.32 -14.52 -7.16
CA TYR A 54 -9.19 -13.33 -6.30
C TYR A 54 -9.34 -13.65 -4.80
N ASP A 55 -10.18 -14.61 -4.44
CA ASP A 55 -10.36 -15.04 -3.06
C ASP A 55 -9.10 -15.72 -2.51
N SER A 56 -8.47 -16.58 -3.33
CA SER A 56 -7.18 -17.22 -3.02
C SER A 56 -6.09 -16.17 -2.84
N TYR A 57 -6.01 -15.19 -3.76
CA TYR A 57 -5.12 -14.04 -3.63
C TYR A 57 -5.31 -13.30 -2.31
N CYS A 58 -6.56 -12.97 -1.94
CA CYS A 58 -6.85 -12.29 -0.69
C CYS A 58 -6.54 -13.15 0.55
N ALA A 59 -6.72 -14.48 0.46
CA ALA A 59 -6.37 -15.40 1.53
C ALA A 59 -4.85 -15.46 1.73
N ASP A 60 -4.09 -15.60 0.64
CA ASP A 60 -2.63 -15.63 0.63
C ASP A 60 -2.04 -14.31 1.11
N MET A 61 -2.55 -13.17 0.63
CA MET A 61 -2.11 -11.85 1.06
C MET A 61 -2.37 -11.58 2.55
N GLY A 62 -3.36 -12.27 3.13
CA GLY A 62 -3.62 -12.25 4.58
C GLY A 62 -2.57 -12.95 5.43
N LYS A 63 -1.80 -13.89 4.86
CA LYS A 63 -0.77 -14.65 5.59
C LYS A 63 0.43 -13.76 5.91
N GLN A 64 1.02 -13.97 7.08
CA GLN A 64 2.28 -13.31 7.42
C GLN A 64 3.39 -13.81 6.49
N GLY A 65 4.30 -12.91 6.11
CA GLY A 65 5.40 -13.23 5.20
C GLY A 65 5.02 -13.23 3.70
N THR A 66 3.74 -13.13 3.33
CA THR A 66 3.36 -12.98 1.91
C THR A 66 3.73 -11.59 1.40
N TRP A 67 4.41 -11.55 0.26
CA TRP A 67 4.90 -10.30 -0.32
C TRP A 67 3.73 -9.46 -0.84
N GLY A 68 3.79 -8.16 -0.54
CA GLY A 68 2.92 -7.19 -1.19
C GLY A 68 3.38 -6.88 -2.61
N ASP A 69 2.48 -6.31 -3.39
CA ASP A 69 2.57 -6.00 -4.81
C ASP A 69 2.02 -4.59 -5.09
N HIS A 70 1.82 -4.26 -6.36
CA HIS A 70 1.26 -2.96 -6.75
C HIS A 70 -0.24 -2.81 -6.38
N VAL A 71 -1.01 -3.92 -6.36
CA VAL A 71 -2.44 -3.93 -6.02
C VAL A 71 -2.64 -3.60 -4.54
N THR A 72 -1.80 -4.15 -3.67
CA THR A 72 -1.80 -3.85 -2.23
C THR A 72 -1.35 -2.43 -1.91
N LEU A 73 -0.44 -1.83 -2.69
CA LEU A 73 -0.11 -0.41 -2.56
C LEU A 73 -1.28 0.50 -2.96
N GLN A 74 -1.97 0.19 -4.06
CA GLN A 74 -3.17 0.92 -4.46
C GLN A 74 -4.25 0.82 -3.37
N ALA A 75 -4.53 -0.39 -2.89
CA ALA A 75 -5.48 -0.60 -1.80
C ALA A 75 -5.08 0.09 -0.48
N ALA A 76 -3.78 0.21 -0.20
CA ALA A 76 -3.31 1.00 0.94
C ALA A 76 -3.59 2.50 0.74
N ALA A 77 -3.26 3.05 -0.43
CA ALA A 77 -3.56 4.44 -0.76
C ALA A 77 -5.06 4.73 -0.60
N ASP A 78 -5.91 3.88 -1.17
CA ASP A 78 -7.37 4.02 -1.13
C ASP A 78 -7.94 3.89 0.29
N HIS A 79 -7.45 2.90 1.07
CA HIS A 79 -7.90 2.71 2.44
C HIS A 79 -7.57 3.91 3.33
N PHE A 80 -6.30 4.33 3.34
CA PHE A 80 -5.82 5.42 4.19
C PHE A 80 -6.11 6.82 3.62
N GLY A 81 -6.54 6.89 2.35
CA GLY A 81 -6.87 8.13 1.65
C GLY A 81 -5.69 9.08 1.52
N LEU A 82 -4.51 8.56 1.17
CA LEU A 82 -3.28 9.33 1.06
C LEU A 82 -2.46 8.93 -0.17
N ARG A 83 -1.55 9.82 -0.59
CA ARG A 83 -0.64 9.57 -1.71
C ARG A 83 0.53 8.69 -1.27
N ILE A 84 0.93 7.75 -2.12
CA ILE A 84 2.15 6.95 -1.93
C ILE A 84 3.07 7.19 -3.12
N ASN A 85 4.30 7.59 -2.85
CA ASN A 85 5.35 7.72 -3.85
C ASN A 85 6.36 6.58 -3.64
N VAL A 86 6.69 5.87 -4.71
CA VAL A 86 7.68 4.79 -4.72
C VAL A 86 8.86 5.24 -5.57
N LEU A 87 10.01 5.46 -4.95
CA LEU A 87 11.27 5.67 -5.67
C LEU A 87 11.80 4.34 -6.16
N SER A 88 12.08 4.24 -7.46
CA SER A 88 12.65 3.04 -8.07
C SER A 88 14.02 3.34 -8.66
N SER A 89 14.86 2.30 -8.77
CA SER A 89 16.16 2.38 -9.43
C SER A 89 16.07 2.31 -10.97
N TYR A 90 14.88 2.18 -11.55
CA TYR A 90 14.74 2.23 -13.01
C TYR A 90 14.95 3.65 -13.55
N PRO A 91 15.83 3.85 -14.54
CA PRO A 91 16.19 5.17 -15.04
C PRO A 91 15.02 5.92 -15.69
N ASP A 92 14.05 5.20 -16.27
CA ASP A 92 12.92 5.80 -17.00
C ASP A 92 11.69 6.07 -16.10
N THR A 93 11.67 5.53 -14.87
CA THR A 93 10.55 5.67 -13.92
C THR A 93 11.06 5.83 -12.50
N ALA A 94 11.87 6.87 -12.27
CA ALA A 94 12.51 7.13 -10.98
C ALA A 94 11.50 7.28 -9.82
N VAL A 95 10.27 7.71 -10.11
CA VAL A 95 9.19 7.87 -9.12
C VAL A 95 7.85 7.35 -9.69
N LEU A 96 7.28 6.33 -9.07
CA LEU A 96 5.90 5.94 -9.26
C LEU A 96 5.02 6.64 -8.21
N THR A 97 4.00 7.37 -8.66
CA THR A 97 3.03 8.03 -7.76
C THR A 97 1.70 7.27 -7.81
N ILE A 98 1.24 6.84 -6.63
CA ILE A 98 -0.04 6.16 -6.41
C ILE A 98 -0.95 7.16 -5.71
N LEU A 99 -2.06 7.49 -6.36
CA LEU A 99 -3.08 8.40 -5.83
C LEU A 99 -4.25 7.59 -5.26
N PRO A 100 -4.82 8.04 -4.14
CA PRO A 100 -6.03 7.42 -3.60
C PRO A 100 -7.25 7.82 -4.44
N GLU A 101 -8.27 6.96 -4.47
CA GLU A 101 -9.58 7.26 -5.04
C GLU A 101 -10.23 8.48 -4.35
N SER A 102 -10.06 8.58 -3.03
CA SER A 102 -10.52 9.70 -2.22
C SER A 102 -9.42 10.18 -1.27
N THR A 103 -9.03 11.44 -1.42
CA THR A 103 -7.99 12.05 -0.55
C THR A 103 -8.61 12.43 0.79
N LYS A 104 -8.19 11.73 1.85
CA LYS A 104 -8.52 12.00 3.26
C LYS A 104 -7.42 12.80 3.98
N SER A 105 -6.20 12.75 3.47
CA SER A 105 -5.03 13.42 4.04
C SER A 105 -4.10 13.93 2.95
N GLN A 106 -3.49 15.09 3.17
CA GLN A 106 -2.43 15.65 2.30
C GLN A 106 -1.05 15.02 2.56
N ARG A 107 -0.94 14.14 3.56
CA ARG A 107 0.31 13.41 3.83
C ARG A 107 0.69 12.54 2.62
N VAL A 108 1.98 12.51 2.31
CA VAL A 108 2.55 11.66 1.26
C VAL A 108 3.47 10.65 1.92
N LEU A 109 3.25 9.36 1.68
CA LEU A 109 4.18 8.31 2.10
C LEU A 109 5.25 8.13 1.03
N TRP A 110 6.50 7.97 1.44
CA TRP A 110 7.61 7.73 0.54
C TRP A 110 8.24 6.36 0.82
N LEU A 111 8.24 5.51 -0.19
CA LEU A 111 8.85 4.18 -0.17
C LEU A 111 10.00 4.17 -1.19
N SER A 112 11.06 3.43 -0.94
CA SER A 112 12.02 3.02 -1.99
C SER A 112 11.75 1.57 -2.37
N PHE A 113 11.94 1.23 -3.64
CA PHE A 113 11.88 -0.14 -4.17
C PHE A 113 13.25 -0.47 -4.77
N TRP A 114 14.04 -1.29 -4.07
CA TRP A 114 15.39 -1.67 -4.47
C TRP A 114 15.43 -3.12 -4.99
N ALA A 115 16.12 -3.30 -6.12
CA ALA A 115 16.49 -4.57 -6.75
C ALA A 115 15.33 -5.56 -7.01
N GLU A 116 14.10 -5.07 -7.19
CA GLU A 116 12.91 -5.89 -7.51
C GLU A 116 12.40 -6.80 -6.36
N VAL A 117 12.96 -6.68 -5.14
CA VAL A 117 12.64 -7.60 -4.03
C VAL A 117 12.32 -6.92 -2.70
N HIS A 118 12.53 -5.61 -2.56
CA HIS A 118 12.53 -4.98 -1.24
C HIS A 118 12.02 -3.53 -1.23
N TYR A 119 11.11 -3.24 -0.30
CA TYR A 119 10.62 -1.89 -0.05
C TYR A 119 11.22 -1.31 1.23
N ASN A 120 11.87 -0.15 1.21
CA ASN A 120 12.26 0.59 2.42
C ASN A 120 11.43 1.87 2.62
N SER A 121 11.53 2.44 3.81
CA SER A 121 10.89 3.71 4.18
C SER A 121 11.84 4.88 3.94
N LEU A 122 11.33 5.98 3.37
CA LEU A 122 12.11 7.18 3.06
C LEU A 122 11.59 8.41 3.81
N TYR A 123 12.54 9.17 4.36
CA TYR A 123 12.27 10.40 5.09
C TYR A 123 12.93 11.63 4.46
N PRO A 124 12.29 12.81 4.47
CA PRO A 124 12.99 14.07 4.24
C PRO A 124 14.17 14.22 5.20
N ARG A 125 15.32 14.74 4.73
CA ARG A 125 16.56 14.82 5.53
C ARG A 125 16.43 15.69 6.79
N HIS A 126 15.47 16.61 6.82
CA HIS A 126 15.30 17.59 7.89
C HIS A 126 13.90 17.57 8.54
N ASP A 127 13.08 16.55 8.27
CA ASP A 127 11.72 16.44 8.81
C ASP A 127 11.35 14.96 9.06
N PRO A 128 11.71 14.41 10.23
CA PRO A 128 11.35 13.03 10.60
C PRO A 128 9.84 12.90 10.86
N PRO A 129 9.26 11.70 10.68
CA PRO A 129 7.82 11.53 10.74
C PRO A 129 7.29 11.81 12.16
N VAL A 130 6.22 12.58 12.24
CA VAL A 130 5.45 12.73 13.48
C VAL A 130 4.81 11.37 13.80
N LYS A 131 5.03 10.85 15.02
CA LYS A 131 4.35 9.64 15.51
C LYS A 131 2.85 9.88 15.52
N ALA A 132 2.12 9.18 14.65
CA ALA A 132 0.66 9.20 14.67
C ALA A 132 0.14 8.37 15.87
N PRO A 133 -1.00 8.73 16.47
CA PRO A 133 -1.62 7.89 17.50
C PRO A 133 -1.97 6.51 16.95
N SER A 134 -1.72 5.46 17.75
CA SER A 134 -1.98 4.07 17.37
C SER A 134 -3.46 3.84 17.01
N PRO A 135 -3.76 3.00 16.01
CA PRO A 135 -5.14 2.78 15.58
C PRO A 135 -5.97 2.09 16.67
N SER A 136 -7.11 2.71 17.00
CA SER A 136 -8.12 2.13 17.88
C SER A 136 -9.03 1.19 17.08
N ARG A 137 -9.20 -0.05 17.54
CA ARG A 137 -9.96 -1.12 16.86
C ARG A 137 -11.47 -0.77 16.85
N LYS A 138 -12.01 -0.25 15.74
CA LYS A 138 -13.46 -0.10 15.53
C LYS A 138 -13.87 -0.52 14.10
N ILE A 139 -14.95 -1.28 14.01
CA ILE A 139 -15.48 -1.96 12.82
C ILE A 139 -16.64 -1.13 12.21
N LEU A 140 -16.80 -1.18 10.88
CA LEU A 140 -18.08 -1.24 10.11
C LEU A 140 -18.28 -0.17 9.01
N GLY A 141 -18.83 -0.60 7.87
CA GLY A 141 -19.85 0.16 7.12
C GLY A 141 -19.51 0.53 5.67
N SER A 142 -20.18 -0.13 4.72
CA SER A 142 -20.05 -0.03 3.26
C SER A 142 -21.06 0.92 2.58
N LYS A 143 -20.80 1.26 1.29
CA LYS A 143 -21.61 1.97 0.23
C LYS A 143 -21.04 3.35 -0.14
N MET A 144 -20.89 3.83 -1.39
CA MET A 144 -21.40 3.50 -2.74
C MET A 144 -20.44 4.01 -3.86
N LEU A 145 -20.64 3.49 -5.08
CA LEU A 145 -19.82 3.50 -6.32
C LEU A 145 -19.57 4.85 -7.05
N GLY A 146 -18.46 4.90 -7.82
CA GLY A 146 -18.20 5.89 -8.90
C GLY A 146 -17.05 5.56 -9.91
N ARG A 147 -17.25 4.55 -10.77
CA ARG A 147 -16.61 4.14 -12.07
C ARG A 147 -15.24 4.67 -12.55
N LEU A 148 -14.39 3.72 -12.98
CA LEU A 148 -13.22 3.88 -13.88
C LEU A 148 -13.57 3.54 -15.35
N VAL A 149 -12.82 4.15 -16.29
CA VAL A 149 -12.98 4.02 -17.75
C VAL A 149 -12.10 2.89 -18.33
N PRO A 150 -12.58 2.05 -19.27
CA PRO A 150 -11.79 0.97 -19.89
C PRO A 150 -10.74 1.42 -20.90
N ARG A 151 -9.66 0.63 -21.02
CA ARG A 151 -8.55 0.77 -21.99
C ARG A 151 -8.96 0.40 -23.42
N SER A 152 -9.67 1.26 -24.13
CA SER A 152 -9.73 1.24 -25.61
C SER A 152 -9.01 2.41 -26.27
N GLN A 153 -8.14 3.12 -25.54
CA GLN A 153 -7.57 4.41 -25.95
C GLN A 153 -6.04 4.48 -25.80
N LEU A 154 -5.33 3.39 -26.10
CA LEU A 154 -3.87 3.44 -26.26
C LEU A 154 -3.54 2.88 -27.65
N SER A 155 -3.47 3.79 -28.63
CA SER A 155 -2.83 3.60 -29.93
C SER A 155 -1.32 3.70 -29.82
#